data_AF-A0A920HHX8-F1
#
_entry.id   AF-A0A920HHX8-F1
#
_cell.length_a   1.000
_cell.length_b   1.000
_cell.length_c   1.000
_cell.angle_alpha   90.00
_cell.angle_beta   90.00
_cell.angle_gamma   90.00
#
_symmetry.space_group_name_H-M   'P 1'
#
loop_
_entity.id
_entity.type
_entity.pdbx_description
1 polymer ?
#
loop_
_entity_poly.entity_id
_entity_poly.type
_entity_poly.pdbx_seq_one_letter_code
_entity_poly.pdbx_strand_id
1 'polypeptide(L)'
;MVITLWFSSKAKNVVKTSLDLSNQNEIDEKFQSNFIGRLLVNFGLSLNKVFIKIIPDDILHKINQSFKFNSNLNIEKSIDGTRPSFDKLRASLNLVIAAILISVATSYKLPLSTTYVTFMVAMGTSLSDRAWTNNSAVYRVSGVVSVIGGWFFTAFSAFSICGLIVFIIHSTGLIGIIITLAIVALMIVRNHINFKKKGEIKI
;
A
#
# COMPACT_ATOMS: atom_id res chain seq x y z
N MET A 1 -11.35 22.67 -0.98
CA MET A 1 -10.70 21.34 -0.94
C MET A 1 -11.72 20.19 -0.95
N VAL A 2 -12.70 20.17 -0.05
CA VAL A 2 -13.74 19.12 0.02
C VAL A 2 -14.56 19.02 -1.27
N ILE A 3 -15.11 20.14 -1.75
CA ILE A 3 -15.84 20.21 -3.03
C ILE A 3 -14.95 19.72 -4.19
N THR A 4 -13.67 20.11 -4.17
CA THR A 4 -12.68 19.73 -5.18
C THR A 4 -12.43 18.22 -5.21
N LEU A 5 -12.39 17.56 -4.05
CA LEU A 5 -12.27 16.10 -3.96
C LEU A 5 -13.53 15.39 -4.46
N TRP A 6 -14.72 15.94 -4.21
CA TRP A 6 -15.98 15.33 -4.63
C TRP A 6 -16.13 15.30 -6.16
N PHE A 7 -15.72 16.37 -6.85
CA PHE A 7 -15.84 16.47 -8.30
C PHE A 7 -14.58 16.02 -9.06
N SER A 8 -13.44 15.81 -8.39
CA SER A 8 -12.19 15.46 -9.07
C SER A 8 -12.17 14.00 -9.53
N SER A 9 -12.07 13.79 -10.85
CA SER A 9 -11.83 12.47 -11.45
C SER A 9 -10.55 11.79 -10.92
N LYS A 10 -9.56 12.56 -10.46
CA LYS A 10 -8.35 12.00 -9.82
C LYS A 10 -8.66 11.44 -8.43
N ALA A 11 -9.41 12.18 -7.62
CA ALA A 11 -9.81 11.73 -6.29
C ALA A 11 -10.70 10.49 -6.37
N LYS A 12 -11.65 10.49 -7.31
CA LYS A 12 -12.49 9.34 -7.65
C LYS A 12 -11.69 8.08 -7.99
N ASN A 13 -10.61 8.21 -8.76
CA ASN A 13 -9.74 7.08 -9.12
C ASN A 13 -8.95 6.52 -7.92
N VAL A 14 -8.50 7.39 -7.00
CA VAL A 14 -7.83 6.97 -5.75
C VAL A 14 -8.82 6.22 -4.84
N VAL A 15 -10.05 6.69 -4.74
CA VAL A 15 -11.12 6.01 -3.98
C VAL A 15 -11.40 4.63 -4.58
N LYS A 16 -11.54 4.51 -5.90
CA LYS A 16 -11.71 3.21 -6.58
C LYS A 16 -10.55 2.25 -6.29
N THR A 17 -9.31 2.75 -6.35
CA THR A 17 -8.13 1.95 -6.03
C THR A 17 -8.12 1.48 -4.58
N SER A 18 -8.56 2.33 -3.64
CA SER A 18 -8.63 2.00 -2.21
C SER A 18 -9.72 0.97 -1.90
N LEU A 19 -10.88 1.07 -2.56
CA LEU A 19 -11.97 0.10 -2.47
C LEU A 19 -11.53 -1.27 -3.02
N ASP A 20 -10.88 -1.28 -4.19
CA ASP A 20 -10.37 -2.50 -4.80
C ASP A 20 -9.32 -3.20 -3.92
N LEU A 21 -8.48 -2.43 -3.20
CA LEU A 21 -7.47 -2.98 -2.28
C LEU A 21 -8.04 -3.49 -0.96
N SER A 22 -9.23 -3.02 -0.57
CA SER A 22 -9.87 -3.37 0.72
C SER A 22 -10.86 -4.51 0.62
N ASN A 23 -11.23 -4.91 -0.60
CA ASN A 23 -12.21 -5.97 -0.85
C ASN A 23 -11.57 -7.34 -0.58
N GLN A 24 -12.24 -8.17 0.23
CA GLN A 24 -11.75 -9.46 0.70
C GLN A 24 -12.26 -10.67 -0.11
N ASN A 25 -13.15 -10.45 -1.08
CA ASN A 25 -13.57 -11.51 -1.99
C ASN A 25 -12.39 -11.94 -2.89
N GLU A 26 -12.43 -13.15 -3.46
CA GLU A 26 -11.46 -13.60 -4.46
C GLU A 26 -11.50 -12.66 -5.68
N ILE A 27 -10.64 -11.65 -5.63
CA ILE A 27 -10.34 -10.75 -6.73
C ILE A 27 -9.02 -11.24 -7.31
N ASP A 28 -8.90 -11.22 -8.63
CA ASP A 28 -7.62 -11.41 -9.31
C ASP A 28 -6.58 -10.49 -8.66
N GLU A 29 -5.56 -11.09 -8.04
CA GLU A 29 -4.48 -10.36 -7.40
C GLU A 29 -3.85 -9.42 -8.45
N LYS A 30 -4.01 -8.10 -8.28
CA LYS A 30 -3.57 -7.07 -9.25
C LYS A 30 -2.08 -7.11 -9.55
N PHE A 31 -1.29 -7.73 -8.68
CA PHE A 31 0.15 -7.83 -8.81
C PHE A 31 0.54 -9.20 -9.34
N GLN A 32 1.37 -9.23 -10.38
CA GLN A 32 1.99 -10.47 -10.83
C GLN A 32 3.12 -10.89 -9.88
N SER A 33 3.32 -12.20 -9.75
CA SER A 33 4.43 -12.74 -8.96
C SER A 33 5.76 -12.26 -9.53
N ASN A 34 6.63 -11.67 -8.70
CA ASN A 34 7.99 -11.31 -9.09
C ASN A 34 9.02 -12.25 -8.43
N PHE A 35 10.24 -12.27 -8.95
CA PHE A 35 11.31 -13.15 -8.45
C PHE A 35 11.62 -12.90 -6.97
N ILE A 36 11.74 -11.63 -6.58
CA ILE A 36 12.09 -11.21 -5.22
C ILE A 36 10.99 -11.62 -4.22
N GLY A 37 9.72 -11.46 -4.59
CA GLY A 37 8.58 -11.84 -3.75
C GLY A 37 8.50 -13.33 -3.52
N ARG A 38 8.78 -14.15 -4.55
CA ARG A 38 8.93 -15.61 -4.40
C ARG A 38 10.06 -15.97 -3.45
N LEU A 39 11.21 -15.33 -3.60
CA LEU A 39 12.36 -15.55 -2.73
C LEU A 39 12.04 -15.22 -1.26
N LEU A 40 11.40 -14.07 -1.00
CA LEU A 40 11.01 -13.65 0.34
C LEU A 40 9.99 -14.57 0.98
N VAL A 41 8.98 -15.02 0.22
CA VAL A 41 7.98 -15.98 0.74
C VAL A 41 8.65 -17.32 1.07
N ASN A 42 9.50 -17.84 0.18
CA ASN A 42 10.22 -19.09 0.42
C ASN A 42 11.16 -18.99 1.63
N PHE A 43 11.81 -17.85 1.80
CA PHE A 43 12.62 -17.56 2.99
C PHE A 43 11.77 -17.54 4.26
N GLY A 44 10.62 -16.85 4.23
CA GLY A 44 9.67 -16.83 5.35
C GLY A 44 9.15 -18.22 5.72
N LEU A 45 8.82 -19.06 4.73
CA LEU A 45 8.43 -20.45 4.94
C LEU A 45 9.56 -21.28 5.54
N SER A 46 10.80 -21.05 5.10
CA SER A 46 11.98 -21.74 5.63
C SER A 46 12.23 -21.38 7.10
N LEU A 47 12.15 -20.09 7.43
CA LEU A 47 12.21 -19.63 8.83
C LEU A 47 11.08 -20.23 9.66
N ASN A 48 9.86 -20.23 9.15
CA ASN A 48 8.70 -20.77 9.85
C ASN A 48 8.88 -22.27 10.19
N LYS A 49 9.43 -23.08 9.29
CA LYS A 49 9.76 -24.49 9.56
C LYS A 49 10.77 -24.64 10.70
N VAL A 50 11.79 -23.79 10.75
CA VAL A 50 12.76 -23.77 11.86
C VAL A 50 12.08 -23.38 13.17
N PHE A 51 11.24 -22.35 13.15
CA PHE A 51 10.49 -21.90 14.34
C PHE A 51 9.55 -22.99 14.88
N ILE A 52 8.80 -23.67 14.02
CA ILE A 52 7.90 -24.76 14.43
C ILE A 52 8.68 -25.90 15.10
N LYS A 53 9.90 -26.19 14.63
CA LYS A 53 10.74 -27.24 15.22
C LYS A 53 11.25 -26.90 16.63
N ILE A 54 11.33 -25.61 16.97
CA ILE A 54 11.85 -25.13 18.27
C ILE A 54 10.71 -24.97 19.29
N ILE A 55 9.48 -24.68 18.85
CA ILE A 55 8.35 -24.39 19.73
C ILE A 55 7.68 -25.70 20.20
N PRO A 56 7.37 -25.86 21.51
CA PRO A 56 6.62 -26.99 22.04
C PRO A 56 5.20 -27.10 21.47
N ASP A 57 4.72 -28.34 21.29
CA ASP A 57 3.41 -28.65 20.71
C ASP A 57 2.24 -28.02 21.49
N ASP A 58 2.33 -27.87 22.81
CA ASP A 58 1.29 -27.24 23.64
C ASP A 58 1.05 -25.77 23.27
N ILE A 59 2.14 -25.03 23.01
CA ILE A 59 2.09 -23.63 22.61
C ILE A 59 1.51 -23.53 21.20
N LEU A 60 1.95 -24.42 20.31
CA LEU A 60 1.46 -24.48 18.92
C LEU A 60 -0.03 -24.81 18.88
N HIS A 61 -0.49 -25.72 19.74
CA HIS A 61 -1.90 -26.05 19.90
C HIS A 61 -2.71 -24.86 20.43
N LYS A 62 -2.20 -24.12 21.41
CA LYS A 62 -2.87 -22.92 21.96
C LYS A 62 -2.98 -21.80 20.92
N ILE A 63 -1.92 -21.57 20.15
CA ILE A 63 -1.93 -20.62 19.03
C ILE A 63 -2.96 -21.06 17.98
N ASN A 64 -2.97 -22.32 17.58
CA ASN A 64 -3.94 -22.78 16.57
C ASN A 64 -5.39 -22.73 17.08
N GLN A 65 -5.63 -22.92 18.38
CA GLN A 65 -6.96 -22.74 18.97
C GLN A 65 -7.43 -21.28 18.91
N SER A 66 -6.56 -20.28 19.09
CA SER A 66 -6.98 -18.86 19.05
C SER A 66 -7.48 -18.40 17.67
N PHE A 67 -7.12 -19.12 16.60
CA PHE A 67 -7.60 -18.85 15.24
C PHE A 67 -8.79 -19.71 14.82
N LYS A 68 -9.20 -20.70 15.63
CA LYS A 68 -10.43 -21.45 15.37
C LYS A 68 -11.61 -20.57 15.78
N PHE A 69 -12.30 -20.00 14.80
CA PHE A 69 -13.58 -19.34 15.03
C PHE A 69 -14.55 -20.37 15.62
N ASN A 70 -15.04 -20.13 16.84
CA ASN A 70 -16.09 -20.96 17.43
C ASN A 70 -17.36 -20.80 16.58
N SER A 71 -17.61 -21.76 15.69
CA SER A 71 -18.79 -21.84 14.84
C SER A 71 -20.10 -22.00 15.63
N ASN A 72 -20.01 -22.17 16.95
CA ASN A 72 -21.13 -22.44 17.84
C ASN A 72 -21.81 -21.19 18.39
N LEU A 73 -21.33 -20.00 18.05
CA LEU A 73 -22.12 -18.81 18.26
C LEU A 73 -23.15 -18.72 17.12
N ASN A 74 -24.34 -19.30 17.37
CA ASN A 74 -25.59 -18.91 16.73
C ASN A 74 -25.87 -17.43 17.07
N ILE A 75 -25.03 -16.53 16.58
CA ILE A 75 -25.28 -15.10 16.64
C ILE A 75 -26.36 -14.88 15.60
N GLU A 76 -27.56 -14.58 16.09
CA GLU A 76 -28.69 -14.11 15.30
C GLU A 76 -28.17 -13.25 14.15
N LYS A 77 -28.60 -13.58 12.93
CA LYS A 77 -28.48 -12.67 11.81
C LYS A 77 -28.96 -11.32 12.32
N SER A 78 -28.11 -10.31 12.23
CA SER A 78 -28.49 -8.91 12.41
C SER A 78 -29.83 -8.65 11.72
N ILE A 79 -30.61 -7.72 12.26
CA ILE A 79 -32.00 -7.37 11.85
C ILE A 79 -32.16 -7.18 10.32
N ASP A 80 -31.06 -7.00 9.58
CA ASP A 80 -30.97 -6.76 8.13
C ASP A 80 -30.34 -7.92 7.31
N GLY A 81 -30.18 -9.11 7.89
CA GLY A 81 -29.65 -10.32 7.23
C GLY A 81 -28.18 -10.26 6.78
N THR A 82 -27.54 -9.09 6.90
CA THR A 82 -26.16 -8.82 6.49
C THR A 82 -25.29 -8.65 7.72
N ARG A 83 -24.35 -9.59 7.92
CA ARG A 83 -23.34 -9.50 8.98
C ARG A 83 -22.65 -8.12 8.87
N PRO A 84 -22.46 -7.34 9.95
CA PRO A 84 -21.54 -6.21 9.89
C PRO A 84 -20.20 -6.74 9.42
N SER A 85 -19.73 -6.27 8.27
CA SER A 85 -18.55 -6.87 7.65
C SER A 85 -17.34 -6.62 8.54
N PHE A 86 -16.75 -7.70 9.04
CA PHE A 86 -15.52 -7.72 9.82
C PHE A 86 -14.43 -6.82 9.18
N ASP A 87 -14.45 -6.75 7.85
CA ASP A 87 -13.59 -5.95 6.98
C ASP A 87 -13.71 -4.46 7.22
N LYS A 88 -14.92 -3.94 7.48
CA LYS A 88 -15.13 -2.53 7.82
C LYS A 88 -14.52 -2.20 9.18
N LEU A 89 -14.68 -3.09 10.15
CA LEU A 89 -14.09 -2.97 11.47
C LEU A 89 -12.56 -3.01 11.40
N ARG A 90 -12.02 -3.95 10.63
CA ARG A 90 -10.59 -4.11 10.37
C ARG A 90 -9.98 -2.91 9.65
N ALA A 91 -10.65 -2.39 8.63
CA ALA A 91 -10.21 -1.18 7.93
C ALA A 91 -10.22 0.04 8.85
N SER A 92 -11.27 0.20 9.67
CA SER A 92 -11.36 1.26 10.68
C SER A 92 -10.21 1.19 11.69
N LEU A 93 -9.92 0.00 12.23
CA LEU A 93 -8.81 -0.21 13.16
C LEU A 93 -7.45 0.08 12.52
N ASN A 94 -7.20 -0.39 11.29
CA ASN A 94 -5.97 -0.07 10.57
C ASN A 94 -5.80 1.44 10.40
N LEU A 95 -6.87 2.17 10.11
CA LEU A 95 -6.84 3.63 9.98
C LEU A 95 -6.52 4.30 11.32
N VAL A 96 -7.16 3.87 12.41
CA VAL A 96 -6.92 4.42 13.76
C VAL A 96 -5.49 4.15 14.21
N ILE A 97 -4.99 2.93 14.06
CA ILE A 97 -3.62 2.56 14.44
C ILE A 97 -2.60 3.36 13.62
N ALA A 98 -2.80 3.48 12.31
CA ALA A 98 -1.94 4.29 11.46
C ALA A 98 -1.96 5.77 11.87
N ALA A 99 -3.13 6.32 12.19
CA ALA A 99 -3.27 7.71 12.65
C ALA A 99 -2.56 7.94 14.00
N ILE A 100 -2.65 7.00 14.94
CA ILE A 100 -1.94 7.07 16.22
C ILE A 100 -0.43 7.06 15.99
N LEU A 101 0.09 6.14 15.16
CA LEU A 101 1.52 6.08 14.85
C LEU A 101 2.03 7.36 14.18
N ILE A 102 1.25 7.92 13.24
CA ILE A 102 1.57 9.20 12.58
C ILE A 102 1.55 10.33 13.61
N SER A 103 0.57 10.37 14.50
CA SER A 103 0.43 11.40 15.54
C SER A 103 1.63 11.39 16.50
N VAL A 104 2.02 10.20 17.00
CA VAL A 104 3.18 10.03 17.88
C VAL A 104 4.47 10.46 17.17
N ALA A 105 4.69 10.02 15.93
CA ALA A 105 5.88 10.40 15.18
C ALA A 105 5.94 11.92 14.91
N THR A 106 4.79 12.54 14.62
CA THR A 106 4.69 13.99 14.43
C THR A 106 4.98 14.74 15.73
N SER A 107 4.54 14.22 16.87
CA SER A 107 4.88 14.76 18.20
C SER A 107 6.39 14.76 18.44
N TYR A 108 7.09 13.73 17.97
CA TYR A 108 8.56 13.64 18.02
C TYR A 108 9.27 14.34 16.87
N LYS A 109 8.56 15.06 15.99
CA LYS A 109 9.10 15.75 14.81
C LYS A 109 9.91 14.84 13.87
N LEU A 110 9.56 13.56 13.82
CA LEU A 110 10.22 12.61 12.92
C LEU A 110 9.74 12.84 11.48
N PRO A 111 10.66 12.93 10.49
CA PRO A 111 10.28 13.01 9.08
C PRO A 111 9.72 11.66 8.63
N LEU A 112 8.39 11.55 8.60
CA LEU A 112 7.71 10.29 8.32
C LEU A 112 6.95 10.33 7.00
N SER A 113 6.92 9.19 6.31
CA SER A 113 6.03 8.99 5.17
C SER A 113 4.70 8.41 5.66
N THR A 114 3.63 9.21 5.64
CA THR A 114 2.28 8.75 6.04
C THR A 114 1.74 7.65 5.13
N THR A 115 2.19 7.61 3.87
CA THR A 115 1.87 6.51 2.93
C THR A 115 2.59 5.22 3.30
N TYR A 116 3.83 5.31 3.80
CA TYR A 116 4.57 4.15 4.28
C TYR A 116 3.89 3.55 5.52
N VAL A 117 3.53 4.38 6.49
CA VAL A 117 2.91 3.90 7.75
C VAL A 117 1.56 3.24 7.50
N THR A 118 0.67 3.92 6.78
CA THR A 118 -0.68 3.36 6.52
C THR A 118 -0.61 2.05 5.74
N PHE A 119 0.26 1.98 4.73
CA PHE A 119 0.50 0.75 3.96
C PHE A 119 1.06 -0.37 4.83
N MET A 120 2.05 -0.08 5.68
CA MET A 120 2.65 -1.08 6.57
C MET A 120 1.71 -1.56 7.66
N VAL A 121 0.87 -0.70 8.22
CA VAL A 121 -0.17 -1.12 9.15
C VAL A 121 -1.15 -2.07 8.46
N ALA A 122 -1.66 -1.72 7.28
CA ALA A 122 -2.62 -2.57 6.56
C ALA A 122 -2.02 -3.93 6.14
N MET A 123 -0.80 -3.92 5.59
CA MET A 123 -0.13 -5.16 5.18
C MET A 123 0.31 -6.00 6.37
N GLY A 124 0.84 -5.36 7.43
CA GLY A 124 1.28 -6.04 8.64
C GLY A 124 0.14 -6.73 9.38
N THR A 125 -0.98 -6.03 9.60
CA THR A 125 -2.16 -6.67 10.22
C THR A 125 -2.70 -7.80 9.36
N SER A 126 -2.66 -7.68 8.02
CA SER A 126 -3.04 -8.78 7.12
C SER A 126 -2.20 -10.03 7.18
N LEU A 127 -0.91 -9.88 7.47
CA LEU A 127 -0.04 -11.01 7.71
C LEU A 127 -0.36 -11.66 9.07
N SER A 128 -0.53 -10.86 10.12
CA SER A 128 -0.83 -11.34 11.48
C SER A 128 -2.18 -12.05 11.59
N ASP A 129 -3.19 -11.60 10.84
CA ASP A 129 -4.53 -12.18 10.83
C ASP A 129 -4.62 -13.50 10.02
N ARG A 130 -3.49 -14.02 9.51
CA ARG A 130 -3.45 -15.18 8.59
C ARG A 130 -4.32 -15.00 7.34
N ALA A 131 -4.51 -13.77 6.87
CA ALA A 131 -5.26 -13.50 5.64
C ALA A 131 -4.51 -13.90 4.37
N TRP A 132 -3.23 -14.31 4.48
CA TRP A 132 -2.39 -14.73 3.37
C TRP A 132 -2.41 -16.25 3.28
N THR A 133 -2.96 -16.78 2.19
CA THR A 133 -2.92 -18.21 1.87
C THR A 133 -1.64 -18.51 1.07
N ASN A 134 -1.14 -19.74 1.07
CA ASN A 134 0.06 -20.12 0.30
C ASN A 134 0.04 -19.64 -1.16
N ASN A 135 -1.12 -19.68 -1.81
CA ASN A 135 -1.26 -19.24 -3.20
C ASN A 135 -1.31 -17.71 -3.36
N SER A 136 -1.83 -16.96 -2.38
CA SER A 136 -1.95 -15.49 -2.45
C SER A 136 -0.76 -14.74 -1.84
N ALA A 137 -0.02 -15.37 -0.93
CA ALA A 137 1.11 -14.77 -0.23
C ALA A 137 2.19 -14.25 -1.19
N VAL A 138 2.49 -15.01 -2.24
CA VAL A 138 3.49 -14.62 -3.25
C VAL A 138 3.09 -13.34 -3.97
N TYR A 139 1.83 -13.23 -4.37
CA TYR A 139 1.32 -12.05 -5.09
C TYR A 139 1.28 -10.82 -4.19
N ARG A 140 0.84 -10.96 -2.94
CA ARG A 140 0.80 -9.87 -1.96
C ARG A 140 2.18 -9.36 -1.58
N VAL A 141 3.14 -10.26 -1.28
CA VAL A 141 4.54 -9.88 -1.03
C VAL A 141 5.17 -9.24 -2.27
N SER A 142 4.89 -9.77 -3.46
CA SER A 142 5.35 -9.15 -4.71
C SER A 142 4.82 -7.73 -4.88
N GLY A 143 3.56 -7.48 -4.52
CA GLY A 143 2.96 -6.15 -4.46
C GLY A 143 3.66 -5.22 -3.46
N VAL A 144 3.91 -5.69 -2.23
CA VAL A 144 4.68 -4.95 -1.21
C VAL A 144 6.06 -4.57 -1.70
N VAL A 145 6.80 -5.51 -2.30
CA VAL A 145 8.12 -5.26 -2.89
C VAL A 145 8.04 -4.22 -4.01
N SER A 146 7.00 -4.30 -4.85
CA SER A 146 6.82 -3.37 -5.96
C SER A 146 6.51 -1.95 -5.49
N VAL A 147 5.72 -1.79 -4.43
CA VAL A 147 5.40 -0.49 -3.82
C VAL A 147 6.66 0.13 -3.20
N ILE A 148 7.39 -0.65 -2.39
CA ILE A 148 8.63 -0.21 -1.75
C ILE A 148 9.69 0.14 -2.81
N GLY A 149 9.88 -0.74 -3.79
CA GLY A 149 10.79 -0.51 -4.91
C GLY A 149 10.41 0.74 -5.71
N GLY A 150 9.11 1.00 -5.89
CA GLY A 150 8.60 2.23 -6.50
C GLY A 150 9.02 3.48 -5.74
N TRP A 151 8.93 3.50 -4.40
CA TRP A 151 9.38 4.63 -3.58
C TRP A 151 10.88 4.89 -3.69
N PHE A 152 11.70 3.84 -3.70
CA PHE A 152 13.14 3.99 -3.90
C PHE A 152 13.47 4.45 -5.32
N PHE A 153 12.80 3.89 -6.33
CA PHE A 153 13.04 4.26 -7.72
C PHE A 153 12.66 5.71 -8.00
N THR A 154 11.54 6.20 -7.45
CA THR A 154 11.16 7.60 -7.60
C THR A 154 12.14 8.54 -6.90
N ALA A 155 12.60 8.21 -5.69
CA ALA A 155 13.62 8.99 -4.99
C ALA A 155 14.94 9.02 -5.77
N PHE A 156 15.41 7.87 -6.27
CA PHE A 156 16.62 7.76 -7.07
C PHE A 156 16.52 8.52 -8.40
N SER A 157 15.39 8.41 -9.09
CA SER A 157 15.14 9.13 -10.33
C SER A 157 15.09 10.65 -10.11
N ALA A 158 14.40 11.11 -9.07
CA ALA A 158 14.33 12.52 -8.71
C ALA A 158 15.72 13.07 -8.36
N PHE A 159 16.51 12.33 -7.57
CA PHE A 159 17.89 12.69 -7.22
C PHE A 159 18.77 12.80 -8.47
N SER A 160 18.72 11.80 -9.36
CA SER A 160 19.52 11.77 -10.59
C SER A 160 19.16 12.91 -11.55
N ILE A 161 17.85 13.16 -11.76
CA ILE A 161 17.37 14.26 -12.61
C ILE A 161 17.72 15.62 -12.02
N CYS A 162 17.56 15.79 -10.71
CA CYS A 162 17.94 17.03 -10.02
C CYS A 162 19.44 17.29 -10.16
N GLY A 163 20.28 16.27 -9.96
CA GLY A 163 21.73 16.36 -10.18
C GLY A 163 22.09 16.77 -11.62
N LEU A 164 21.42 16.17 -12.61
CA LEU A 164 21.63 16.53 -14.02
C LEU A 164 21.21 17.97 -14.32
N ILE A 165 20.07 18.42 -13.80
CA ILE A 165 19.61 19.81 -13.96
C ILE A 165 20.60 20.79 -13.33
N VAL A 166 21.05 20.52 -12.10
CA VAL A 166 22.04 21.35 -11.40
C VAL A 166 23.35 21.41 -12.19
N PHE A 167 23.81 20.29 -12.75
CA PHE A 167 25.01 20.22 -13.58
C PHE A 167 24.90 21.09 -14.86
N ILE A 168 23.74 21.07 -15.54
CA ILE A 168 23.48 21.92 -16.71
C ILE A 168 23.47 23.39 -16.30
N ILE A 169 22.77 23.75 -15.22
CA ILE A 169 22.70 25.14 -14.75
C ILE A 169 24.09 25.65 -14.35
N HIS A 170 24.88 24.84 -13.67
CA HIS A 170 26.25 25.18 -13.27
C HIS A 170 27.14 25.44 -14.50
N SER A 171 27.02 24.64 -15.56
CA SER A 171 27.87 24.76 -16.76
C SER A 171 27.46 25.90 -17.71
N THR A 172 26.17 26.22 -17.78
CA THR A 172 25.61 27.15 -18.78
C THR A 172 25.11 28.48 -18.19
N GLY A 173 25.12 28.61 -16.86
CA GLY A 173 24.63 29.79 -16.14
C GLY A 173 23.17 30.11 -16.45
N LEU A 174 22.89 31.38 -16.76
CA LEU A 174 21.53 31.90 -16.95
C LEU A 174 20.79 31.25 -18.13
N ILE A 175 21.49 30.88 -19.21
CA ILE A 175 20.92 30.16 -20.35
C ILE A 175 20.37 28.79 -19.91
N GLY A 176 21.11 28.08 -19.05
CA GLY A 176 20.72 26.76 -18.55
C GLY A 176 19.41 26.82 -17.75
N ILE A 177 19.23 27.87 -16.96
CA ILE A 177 17.99 28.12 -16.18
C ILE A 177 16.80 28.31 -17.12
N ILE A 178 16.92 29.18 -18.13
CA ILE A 178 15.83 29.46 -19.07
C ILE A 178 15.40 28.19 -19.82
N ILE A 179 16.37 27.41 -20.30
CA ILE A 179 16.11 26.16 -21.03
C ILE A 179 15.39 25.14 -20.14
N THR A 180 15.85 24.92 -18.91
CA THR A 180 15.20 23.97 -17.99
C THR A 180 13.79 24.40 -17.61
N LEU A 181 13.56 25.70 -17.38
CA LEU A 181 12.23 26.25 -17.13
C LEU A 181 11.28 26.02 -18.31
N ALA A 182 11.74 26.25 -19.54
CA ALA A 182 10.97 26.02 -20.74
C ALA A 182 10.59 24.54 -20.91
N ILE A 183 11.54 23.62 -20.68
CA ILE A 183 11.30 22.17 -20.73
C ILE A 183 10.25 21.74 -19.70
N VAL A 184 10.38 22.21 -18.45
CA VAL A 184 9.41 21.90 -17.37
C VAL A 184 8.02 22.41 -17.72
N ALA A 185 7.90 23.63 -18.22
CA ALA A 185 6.63 24.20 -18.64
C ALA A 185 5.97 23.37 -19.77
N LEU A 186 6.74 22.99 -20.79
CA LEU A 186 6.27 22.12 -21.87
C LEU A 186 5.81 20.75 -21.36
N MET A 187 6.55 20.14 -20.43
CA MET A 187 6.17 18.85 -19.83
C MET A 187 4.85 18.95 -19.05
N ILE A 188 4.66 20.00 -18.25
CA ILE A 188 3.42 20.22 -17.49
C ILE A 188 2.23 20.37 -18.43
N VAL A 189 2.36 21.21 -19.47
CA VAL A 189 1.30 21.44 -20.46
C VAL A 189 0.95 20.13 -21.18
N ARG A 190 1.95 19.40 -21.67
CA ARG A 190 1.75 18.10 -22.33
C ARG A 190 1.07 17.09 -21.41
N ASN A 191 1.47 17.02 -20.14
CA ASN A 191 0.86 16.11 -19.17
C ASN A 191 -0.61 16.47 -18.91
N HIS A 192 -0.92 17.76 -18.75
CA HIS A 192 -2.29 18.23 -18.58
C HIS A 192 -3.19 17.88 -19.79
N ILE A 193 -2.70 18.11 -21.01
CA ILE A 193 -3.42 17.78 -22.24
C ILE A 193 -3.67 16.27 -22.36
N ASN A 194 -2.64 15.45 -22.10
CA ASN A 194 -2.76 13.99 -22.15
C ASN A 194 -3.75 13.44 -21.13
N PHE A 195 -3.84 14.05 -19.95
CA PHE A 195 -4.83 13.68 -18.95
C PHE A 195 -6.26 14.02 -19.40
N LYS A 196 -6.49 15.21 -19.97
CA LYS A 196 -7.80 15.61 -20.49
C LYS A 196 -8.29 14.67 -21.60
N LYS A 197 -7.37 14.13 -22.41
CA LYS A 197 -7.67 13.15 -23.47
C LYS A 197 -8.10 11.77 -22.95
N LYS A 198 -7.76 11.39 -21.71
CA LYS A 198 -8.12 10.07 -21.15
C LYS A 198 -9.59 9.93 -20.73
N GLY A 199 -10.39 11.01 -20.80
CA GLY A 199 -11.82 10.98 -20.51
C GLY A 199 -12.16 10.83 -19.02
N GLU A 200 -13.43 11.09 -18.67
CA GLU A 200 -13.92 10.98 -17.29
C GLU A 200 -14.08 9.51 -16.86
N ILE A 201 -13.45 9.17 -15.74
CA ILE A 201 -13.61 7.85 -15.10
C ILE A 201 -14.92 7.88 -14.32
N LYS A 202 -15.94 7.16 -14.79
CA LYS A 202 -17.16 6.89 -14.02
C LYS A 202 -16.81 5.90 -12.89
N ILE A 203 -17.15 6.27 -11.65
CA ILE A 203 -17.16 5.35 -10.51
C ILE A 203 -18.36 4.45 -10.66
#